data_AF-A0A182SJ44-F1
#
_entry.id   AF-A0A182SJ44-F1
#
_cell.length_a   1.000
_cell.length_b   1.000
_cell.length_c   1.000
_cell.angle_alpha   90.00
_cell.angle_beta   90.00
_cell.angle_gamma   90.00
#
_symmetry.space_group_name_H-M   'P 1'
#
loop_
_entity.id
_entity.type
_entity.pdbx_description
1 polymer ?
#
loop_
_entity_poly.entity_id
_entity_poly.type
_entity_poly.pdbx_seq_one_letter_code
_entity_poly.pdbx_strand_id
1 'polypeptide(L)'
;LLSQSMIVRGGGIIIIQRYGRLLINALRITKEVVIGRTNPTFARRLLAAGSKQKFTVPVRPLLFVTSYSLFSSKEKKKESPEITKMADEGVKSLSETIQHADQLFDENNFQEAYDLLQKYPAQETYEVKWRLARVTFSLSKPQPSPRKEELVREAFRYAEEALKLNDGDFASHKWYSILLDAKSSLDGIKERVTQLETVKKHMQRAPNFYSMNHLMLAKTYQALKQAEKAKEFMTLAASVAVLNEDDKQCKEEATKLLKKM
;
A
#
# COMPACT_ATOMS: atom_id res chain seq x y z
N LEU A 1 54.93 -0.99 10.50
CA LEU A 1 55.65 -1.49 9.31
C LEU A 1 55.12 -2.89 8.99
N LEU A 2 54.55 -3.08 7.79
CA LEU A 2 54.12 -4.35 7.18
C LEU A 2 52.98 -5.10 7.92
N SER A 3 51.80 -5.38 7.34
CA SER A 3 51.47 -6.13 6.10
C SER A 3 51.68 -7.65 6.30
N GLN A 4 50.77 -8.57 5.95
CA GLN A 4 49.88 -8.56 4.78
C GLN A 4 48.63 -9.49 4.92
N SER A 5 47.55 -9.10 4.24
CA SER A 5 46.36 -9.85 3.76
C SER A 5 46.06 -11.30 4.18
N MET A 6 44.78 -11.57 4.48
CA MET A 6 44.10 -12.80 4.03
C MET A 6 42.68 -12.50 3.52
N ILE A 7 42.25 -13.27 2.52
CA ILE A 7 41.12 -12.95 1.62
C ILE A 7 39.79 -13.47 2.18
N VAL A 8 38.79 -12.59 2.36
CA VAL A 8 37.42 -12.98 2.69
C VAL A 8 36.56 -13.01 1.42
N ARG A 9 36.05 -14.19 1.04
CA ARG A 9 35.19 -14.38 -0.13
C ARG A 9 33.70 -14.23 0.23
N GLY A 10 33.03 -13.34 -0.49
CA GLY A 10 31.64 -13.39 -0.96
C GLY A 10 30.57 -14.12 -0.13
N GLY A 11 29.70 -13.34 0.51
CA GLY A 11 28.47 -13.82 1.17
C GLY A 11 27.54 -12.68 1.60
N GLY A 12 27.51 -11.58 0.85
CA GLY A 12 26.75 -10.38 1.21
C GLY A 12 25.26 -10.49 0.88
N ILE A 13 24.42 -10.58 1.90
CA ILE A 13 22.96 -10.46 1.79
C ILE A 13 22.63 -9.06 1.24
N ILE A 14 21.94 -8.99 0.09
CA ILE A 14 21.50 -7.72 -0.49
C ILE A 14 20.29 -7.21 0.31
N ILE A 15 20.57 -6.45 1.37
CA ILE A 15 19.57 -5.62 2.04
C ILE A 15 19.31 -4.42 1.13
N ILE A 16 18.14 -4.39 0.48
CA ILE A 16 17.73 -3.26 -0.37
C ILE A 16 17.30 -2.10 0.54
N GLN A 17 18.28 -1.31 0.97
CA GLN A 17 18.07 0.06 1.47
C GLN A 17 18.45 1.07 0.38
N ARG A 18 17.44 1.63 -0.29
CA ARG A 18 17.50 2.91 -1.03
C ARG A 18 16.24 3.69 -0.63
N TYR A 19 16.34 4.74 0.19
CA TYR A 19 16.90 6.08 -0.07
C TYR A 19 16.09 6.87 -1.10
N GLY A 20 15.39 7.91 -0.63
CA GLY A 20 14.56 8.84 -1.43
C GLY A 20 14.48 10.27 -0.89
N ARG A 21 15.25 10.65 0.16
CA ARG A 21 15.22 12.00 0.73
C ARG A 21 16.61 12.63 0.79
N LEU A 22 16.89 13.53 -0.16
CA LEU A 22 17.78 14.71 -0.08
C LEU A 22 17.87 15.37 -1.48
N LEU A 23 17.98 16.71 -1.52
CA LEU A 23 17.99 17.60 -2.71
C LEU A 23 16.58 17.83 -3.32
N ILE A 24 16.08 19.05 -3.56
CA ILE A 24 16.62 20.42 -3.37
C ILE A 24 15.50 21.38 -2.94
N ASN A 25 15.78 22.19 -1.92
CA ASN A 25 14.91 23.29 -1.49
C ASN A 25 15.29 24.57 -2.27
N ALA A 26 15.00 24.62 -3.58
CA ALA A 26 15.26 25.79 -4.41
C ALA A 26 14.43 25.81 -5.71
N LEU A 27 13.19 26.29 -5.63
CA LEU A 27 12.54 27.12 -6.66
C LEU A 27 11.25 27.73 -6.10
N ARG A 28 11.39 28.89 -5.47
CA ARG A 28 10.29 29.72 -4.97
C ARG A 28 9.89 30.71 -6.08
N ILE A 29 8.64 31.16 -6.04
CA ILE A 29 8.09 32.34 -6.75
C ILE A 29 7.84 32.20 -8.27
N THR A 30 6.61 31.89 -8.67
CA THR A 30 5.68 32.82 -9.38
C THR A 30 4.54 32.07 -10.08
N LYS A 31 3.32 32.16 -9.54
CA LYS A 31 2.18 32.85 -10.18
C LYS A 31 0.91 32.63 -9.34
N GLU A 32 0.26 33.74 -9.02
CA GLU A 32 -1.06 33.76 -8.43
C GLU A 32 -2.03 34.49 -9.40
N VAL A 33 -3.34 34.33 -9.13
CA VAL A 33 -4.43 35.28 -9.45
C VAL A 33 -5.19 35.19 -10.80
N VAL A 34 -6.53 35.31 -10.67
CA VAL A 34 -7.68 35.32 -11.64
C VAL A 34 -7.86 34.05 -12.52
N ILE A 35 -9.05 33.50 -12.85
CA ILE A 35 -10.50 33.82 -12.72
C ILE A 35 -11.23 32.50 -12.30
N GLY A 36 -12.36 32.39 -11.60
CA GLY A 36 -13.36 33.34 -11.03
C GLY A 36 -14.51 32.59 -10.31
N ARG A 37 -15.79 32.86 -10.66
CA ARG A 37 -17.01 32.14 -10.16
C ARG A 37 -17.94 31.78 -11.32
N THR A 38 -18.56 30.57 -11.30
CA THR A 38 -20.02 30.36 -11.48
C THR A 38 -20.43 28.91 -11.17
N ASN A 39 -21.60 28.77 -10.53
CA ASN A 39 -22.38 27.52 -10.45
C ASN A 39 -23.21 27.38 -11.75
N PRO A 40 -23.66 26.17 -12.15
CA PRO A 40 -25.05 25.85 -11.78
C PRO A 40 -25.35 24.38 -11.45
N THR A 41 -26.38 24.25 -10.63
CA THR A 41 -27.05 23.02 -10.22
C THR A 41 -28.14 22.58 -11.21
N PHE A 42 -28.22 21.26 -11.44
CA PHE A 42 -29.45 20.44 -11.41
C PHE A 42 -30.52 20.53 -12.54
N ALA A 43 -30.50 19.48 -13.37
CA ALA A 43 -31.64 18.67 -13.87
C ALA A 43 -32.87 19.31 -14.55
N ARG A 44 -33.22 18.77 -15.73
CA ARG A 44 -34.60 18.30 -15.98
C ARG A 44 -34.71 17.10 -16.93
N ARG A 45 -35.66 16.23 -16.58
CA ARG A 45 -36.11 14.99 -17.22
C ARG A 45 -36.32 15.06 -18.74
N LEU A 46 -36.17 13.90 -19.38
CA LEU A 46 -37.22 13.38 -20.28
C LEU A 46 -37.28 11.83 -20.20
N LEU A 47 -38.45 11.30 -19.86
CA LEU A 47 -38.83 9.90 -20.04
C LEU A 47 -39.91 9.86 -21.13
N ALA A 48 -39.70 9.03 -22.16
CA ALA A 48 -40.75 8.57 -23.06
C ALA A 48 -40.34 7.19 -23.60
N ALA A 49 -41.27 6.24 -23.60
CA ALA A 49 -40.98 4.82 -23.87
C ALA A 49 -41.65 4.32 -25.15
N GLY A 50 -41.09 3.24 -25.72
CA GLY A 50 -41.73 2.38 -26.73
C GLY A 50 -41.21 2.60 -28.17
N SER A 51 -40.80 1.58 -28.93
CA SER A 51 -41.34 0.21 -28.92
C SER A 51 -40.49 -0.83 -29.70
N LYS A 52 -40.53 -2.07 -29.20
CA LYS A 52 -40.52 -3.37 -29.92
C LYS A 52 -39.65 -3.54 -31.19
N GLN A 53 -38.58 -4.32 -31.06
CA GLN A 53 -38.16 -5.26 -32.12
C GLN A 53 -38.00 -6.68 -31.55
N LYS A 54 -38.29 -7.69 -32.38
CA LYS A 54 -38.42 -9.10 -31.98
C LYS A 54 -37.10 -9.84 -32.11
N PHE A 55 -36.76 -10.65 -31.12
CA PHE A 55 -35.62 -11.57 -31.16
C PHE A 55 -36.12 -12.96 -31.60
N THR A 56 -35.43 -13.58 -32.57
CA THR A 56 -35.73 -14.94 -33.03
C THR A 56 -34.44 -15.76 -33.03
N VAL A 57 -34.44 -16.89 -32.31
CA VAL A 57 -33.29 -17.81 -32.22
C VAL A 57 -33.72 -19.18 -32.73
N PRO A 58 -33.01 -19.81 -33.69
CA PRO A 58 -33.19 -21.22 -33.99
C PRO A 58 -32.34 -22.09 -33.04
N VAL A 59 -32.95 -23.12 -32.47
CA VAL A 59 -32.31 -24.17 -31.66
C VAL A 59 -32.54 -25.52 -32.35
N ARG A 60 -31.51 -26.36 -32.50
CA ARG A 60 -31.56 -27.84 -32.66
C ARG A 60 -30.14 -28.47 -32.73
N PRO A 61 -29.94 -29.79 -32.52
CA PRO A 61 -29.47 -30.27 -31.20
C PRO A 61 -28.22 -31.19 -31.23
N LEU A 62 -27.82 -31.67 -30.05
CA LEU A 62 -26.77 -32.67 -29.76
C LEU A 62 -26.73 -33.89 -30.69
N LEU A 63 -25.54 -34.49 -30.88
CA LEU A 63 -25.27 -35.93 -30.68
C LEU A 63 -23.76 -36.28 -30.53
N PHE A 64 -23.47 -37.22 -29.59
CA PHE A 64 -22.38 -38.22 -29.49
C PHE A 64 -20.86 -37.90 -29.46
N VAL A 65 -20.29 -38.03 -28.24
CA VAL A 65 -19.23 -38.97 -27.77
C VAL A 65 -18.18 -39.54 -28.76
N THR A 66 -16.89 -39.35 -28.42
CA THR A 66 -15.75 -40.34 -28.30
C THR A 66 -14.45 -39.53 -28.09
N SER A 67 -13.71 -39.59 -26.98
CA SER A 67 -12.88 -40.65 -26.36
C SER A 67 -11.41 -40.73 -26.86
N TYR A 68 -10.48 -40.53 -25.92
CA TYR A 68 -9.04 -40.90 -25.92
C TYR A 68 -7.97 -40.14 -26.74
N SER A 69 -6.80 -40.10 -26.08
CA SER A 69 -5.43 -39.86 -26.56
C SER A 69 -4.99 -38.40 -26.80
N LEU A 70 -4.09 -37.86 -25.97
CA LEU A 70 -2.62 -38.08 -26.04
C LEU A 70 -2.04 -37.70 -27.41
N PHE A 71 -1.93 -36.39 -27.66
CA PHE A 71 -0.93 -35.86 -28.60
C PHE A 71 0.00 -34.89 -27.86
N SER A 72 1.11 -35.45 -27.36
CA SER A 72 2.24 -34.68 -26.84
C SER A 72 2.97 -34.02 -28.02
N SER A 73 2.45 -32.89 -28.50
CA SER A 73 3.17 -32.04 -29.45
C SER A 73 4.14 -31.15 -28.68
N LYS A 74 5.43 -31.30 -28.95
CA LYS A 74 6.49 -30.51 -28.37
C LYS A 74 6.54 -29.13 -29.05
N GLU A 75 5.53 -28.30 -28.79
CA GLU A 75 5.51 -26.92 -29.25
C GLU A 75 6.65 -26.13 -28.58
N LYS A 76 7.74 -25.93 -29.33
CA LYS A 76 8.63 -24.80 -29.08
C LYS A 76 7.79 -23.53 -29.23
N LYS A 77 7.39 -22.90 -28.13
CA LYS A 77 7.02 -21.49 -28.13
C LYS A 77 8.15 -20.71 -28.80
N LYS A 78 7.93 -20.25 -30.03
CA LYS A 78 8.64 -19.08 -30.55
C LYS A 78 8.10 -17.90 -29.78
N GLU A 79 8.85 -17.45 -28.78
CA GLU A 79 8.62 -16.14 -28.17
C GLU A 79 8.89 -15.09 -29.24
N SER A 80 7.82 -14.50 -29.80
CA SER A 80 7.93 -13.40 -30.74
C SER A 80 8.54 -12.20 -30.02
N PRO A 81 9.63 -11.59 -30.53
CA PRO A 81 10.38 -10.54 -29.84
C PRO A 81 9.62 -9.21 -29.69
N GLU A 82 8.35 -9.16 -30.09
CA GLU A 82 7.45 -8.02 -29.99
C GLU A 82 6.58 -8.09 -28.72
N ILE A 83 6.07 -9.28 -28.37
CA ILE A 83 5.28 -9.50 -27.14
C ILE A 83 6.15 -9.25 -25.91
N THR A 84 7.40 -9.72 -25.94
CA THR A 84 8.37 -9.51 -24.87
C THR A 84 8.72 -8.03 -24.68
N LYS A 85 8.78 -7.25 -25.78
CA LYS A 85 9.02 -5.80 -25.71
C LYS A 85 7.85 -5.03 -25.12
N MET A 86 6.62 -5.32 -25.55
CA MET A 86 5.43 -4.63 -25.02
C MET A 86 5.23 -4.90 -23.51
N ALA A 87 5.55 -6.12 -23.05
CA ALA A 87 5.55 -6.45 -21.63
C ALA A 87 6.65 -5.69 -20.85
N ASP A 88 7.87 -5.63 -21.39
CA ASP A 88 9.01 -4.94 -20.77
C ASP A 88 8.80 -3.41 -20.73
N GLU A 89 8.28 -2.81 -21.80
CA GLU A 89 7.87 -1.40 -21.85
C GLU A 89 6.75 -1.08 -20.84
N GLY A 90 5.77 -1.97 -20.70
CA GLY A 90 4.71 -1.85 -19.68
C GLY A 90 5.24 -1.92 -18.25
N VAL A 91 6.15 -2.86 -17.96
CA VAL A 91 6.82 -2.98 -16.65
C VAL A 91 7.70 -1.76 -16.35
N LYS A 92 8.38 -1.22 -17.37
CA LYS A 92 9.17 0.00 -17.24
C LYS A 92 8.30 1.23 -16.94
N SER A 93 7.21 1.40 -17.68
CA SER A 93 6.22 2.47 -17.44
C SER A 93 5.57 2.38 -16.05
N LEU A 94 5.28 1.16 -15.57
CA LEU A 94 4.82 0.92 -14.20
C LEU A 94 5.88 1.36 -13.18
N SER A 95 7.14 0.95 -13.37
CA SER A 95 8.25 1.31 -12.47
C SER A 95 8.49 2.82 -12.40
N GLU A 96 8.47 3.51 -13.53
CA GLU A 96 8.62 4.98 -13.61
C GLU A 96 7.45 5.69 -12.91
N THR A 97 6.21 5.23 -13.11
CA THR A 97 5.02 5.77 -12.43
C THR A 97 5.10 5.56 -10.91
N ILE A 98 5.53 4.38 -10.47
CA ILE A 98 5.74 4.04 -9.06
C ILE A 98 6.78 4.94 -8.42
N GLN A 99 7.94 5.13 -9.07
CA GLN A 99 9.03 5.97 -8.57
C GLN A 99 8.58 7.43 -8.41
N HIS A 100 7.83 7.95 -9.38
CA HIS A 100 7.25 9.29 -9.29
C HIS A 100 6.21 9.41 -8.15
N ALA A 101 5.35 8.41 -7.95
CA ALA A 101 4.40 8.38 -6.84
C ALA A 101 5.08 8.26 -5.46
N ASP A 102 6.18 7.51 -5.36
CA ASP A 102 7.00 7.41 -4.15
C ASP A 102 7.72 8.75 -3.87
N GLN A 103 8.27 9.43 -4.89
CA GLN A 103 8.86 10.77 -4.73
C GLN A 103 7.82 11.81 -4.25
N LEU A 104 6.65 11.88 -4.89
CA LEU A 104 5.56 12.79 -4.48
C LEU A 104 5.13 12.52 -3.02
N PHE A 105 5.17 11.26 -2.58
CA PHE A 105 4.89 10.90 -1.20
C PHE A 105 5.96 11.43 -0.22
N ASP A 106 7.25 11.30 -0.54
CA ASP A 106 8.37 11.77 0.30
C ASP A 106 8.43 13.32 0.39
N GLU A 107 7.93 14.00 -0.63
CA GLU A 107 7.68 15.45 -0.70
C GLU A 107 6.43 15.91 0.07
N ASN A 108 5.57 14.98 0.50
CA ASN A 108 4.24 15.20 1.11
C ASN A 108 3.14 15.69 0.14
N ASN A 109 3.36 15.60 -1.16
CA ASN A 109 2.41 15.89 -2.24
C ASN A 109 1.42 14.72 -2.40
N PHE A 110 0.66 14.44 -1.33
CA PHE A 110 -0.18 13.25 -1.22
C PHE A 110 -1.37 13.25 -2.19
N GLN A 111 -1.92 14.42 -2.55
CA GLN A 111 -3.06 14.47 -3.47
C GLN A 111 -2.61 14.15 -4.89
N GLU A 112 -1.45 14.68 -5.29
CA GLU A 112 -0.81 14.46 -6.58
C GLU A 112 -0.38 12.99 -6.72
N ALA A 113 0.18 12.39 -5.66
CA ALA A 113 0.51 10.97 -5.62
C ALA A 113 -0.74 10.07 -5.76
N TYR A 114 -1.85 10.46 -5.12
CA TYR A 114 -3.12 9.73 -5.24
C TYR A 114 -3.67 9.81 -6.67
N ASP A 115 -3.75 11.02 -7.20
CA ASP A 115 -4.23 11.32 -8.55
C ASP A 115 -3.42 10.58 -9.63
N LEU A 116 -2.10 10.48 -9.46
CA LEU A 116 -1.21 9.76 -10.37
C LEU A 116 -1.51 8.25 -10.37
N LEU A 117 -1.58 7.64 -9.19
CA LEU A 117 -1.84 6.21 -9.04
C LEU A 117 -3.28 5.84 -9.49
N GLN A 118 -4.26 6.70 -9.23
CA GLN A 118 -5.66 6.50 -9.62
C GLN A 118 -5.93 6.74 -11.12
N LYS A 119 -5.03 7.43 -11.83
CA LYS A 119 -5.10 7.59 -13.30
C LYS A 119 -4.36 6.48 -14.05
N TYR A 120 -3.56 5.66 -13.36
CA TYR A 120 -2.81 4.57 -13.97
C TYR A 120 -3.78 3.44 -14.42
N PRO A 121 -3.59 2.84 -15.61
CA PRO A 121 -4.56 1.87 -16.16
C PRO A 121 -4.58 0.51 -15.42
N ALA A 122 -3.49 0.11 -14.75
CA ALA A 122 -3.43 -1.17 -14.01
C ALA A 122 -3.47 -0.96 -12.49
N GLN A 123 -4.52 -0.32 -11.99
CA GLN A 123 -4.74 -0.04 -10.55
C GLN A 123 -4.80 -1.32 -9.70
N GLU A 124 -5.24 -2.42 -10.31
CA GLU A 124 -5.32 -3.77 -9.71
C GLU A 124 -3.95 -4.44 -9.52
N THR A 125 -2.85 -3.76 -9.85
CA THR A 125 -1.50 -4.25 -9.56
C THR A 125 -1.19 -4.12 -8.08
N TYR A 126 -0.59 -5.17 -7.50
CA TYR A 126 -0.16 -5.20 -6.09
C TYR A 126 0.56 -3.92 -5.64
N GLU A 127 1.58 -3.51 -6.41
CA GLU A 127 2.42 -2.35 -6.15
C GLU A 127 1.67 -1.01 -6.12
N VAL A 128 0.54 -0.92 -6.82
CA VAL A 128 -0.31 0.27 -6.86
C VAL A 128 -1.28 0.27 -5.68
N LYS A 129 -1.92 -0.86 -5.37
CA LYS A 129 -2.91 -0.97 -4.27
C LYS A 129 -2.33 -0.59 -2.90
N TRP A 130 -1.16 -1.12 -2.52
CA TRP A 130 -0.60 -0.77 -1.20
C TRP A 130 -0.14 0.69 -1.13
N ARG A 131 0.30 1.27 -2.25
CA ARG A 131 0.64 2.70 -2.33
C ARG A 131 -0.60 3.59 -2.27
N LEU A 132 -1.69 3.24 -2.93
CA LEU A 132 -2.99 3.91 -2.79
C LEU A 132 -3.47 3.87 -1.33
N ALA A 133 -3.37 2.71 -0.66
CA ALA A 133 -3.69 2.58 0.76
C ALA A 133 -2.86 3.53 1.64
N ARG A 134 -1.53 3.58 1.42
CA ARG A 134 -0.61 4.50 2.11
C ARG A 134 -0.99 5.96 1.89
N VAL A 135 -1.14 6.38 0.64
CA VAL A 135 -1.38 7.78 0.26
C VAL A 135 -2.75 8.26 0.78
N THR A 136 -3.80 7.47 0.58
CA THR A 136 -5.16 7.78 1.08
C THR A 136 -5.18 7.88 2.61
N PHE A 137 -4.40 7.04 3.31
CA PHE A 137 -4.24 7.18 4.76
C PHE A 137 -3.51 8.46 5.17
N SER A 138 -2.46 8.87 4.46
CA SER A 138 -1.79 10.15 4.70
C SER A 138 -2.73 11.35 4.49
N LEU A 139 -3.60 11.33 3.47
CA LEU A 139 -4.64 12.34 3.26
C LEU A 139 -5.65 12.43 4.44
N SER A 140 -5.79 11.38 5.26
CA SER A 140 -6.65 11.37 6.45
C SER A 140 -6.00 11.99 7.71
N LYS A 141 -4.69 12.29 7.68
CA LYS A 141 -3.90 12.76 8.83
C LYS A 141 -4.04 14.24 9.19
N PRO A 142 -4.16 15.20 8.25
CA PRO A 142 -4.34 16.61 8.59
C PRO A 142 -5.57 16.83 9.49
N GLN A 143 -5.53 17.87 10.33
CA GLN A 143 -6.64 18.18 11.23
C GLN A 143 -7.01 19.67 11.10
N PRO A 144 -8.30 20.01 10.92
CA PRO A 144 -9.44 19.10 10.77
C PRO A 144 -9.47 18.42 9.39
N SER A 145 -9.64 17.09 9.33
CA SER A 145 -9.97 16.38 8.08
C SER A 145 -11.47 16.04 8.07
N PRO A 146 -12.31 16.75 7.29
CA PRO A 146 -13.76 16.54 7.27
C PRO A 146 -14.16 15.20 6.64
N ARG A 147 -13.27 14.57 5.85
CA ARG A 147 -13.47 13.26 5.20
C ARG A 147 -12.62 12.15 5.82
N LYS A 148 -12.14 12.33 7.05
CA LYS A 148 -11.22 11.39 7.71
C LYS A 148 -11.73 9.95 7.73
N GLU A 149 -13.00 9.76 8.09
CA GLU A 149 -13.60 8.43 8.16
C GLU A 149 -13.70 7.77 6.77
N GLU A 150 -14.16 8.52 5.76
CA GLU A 150 -14.25 8.06 4.37
C GLU A 150 -12.88 7.60 3.87
N LEU A 151 -11.84 8.43 4.04
CA LEU A 151 -10.47 8.15 3.62
C LEU A 151 -9.86 6.94 4.36
N VAL A 152 -10.10 6.78 5.67
CA VAL A 152 -9.61 5.61 6.41
C VAL A 152 -10.32 4.32 5.96
N ARG A 153 -11.64 4.37 5.72
CA ARG A 153 -12.40 3.22 5.21
C ARG A 153 -11.99 2.85 3.79
N GLU A 154 -11.73 3.84 2.93
CA GLU A 154 -11.22 3.64 1.58
C GLU A 154 -9.81 3.05 1.55
N ALA A 155 -8.88 3.63 2.31
CA ALA A 155 -7.52 3.13 2.44
C ALA A 155 -7.51 1.65 2.90
N PHE A 156 -8.39 1.27 3.83
CA PHE A 156 -8.53 -0.11 4.28
C PHE A 156 -8.98 -1.07 3.16
N ARG A 157 -9.87 -0.65 2.23
CA ARG A 157 -10.23 -1.47 1.06
C ARG A 157 -9.01 -1.78 0.21
N TYR A 158 -8.22 -0.75 -0.13
CA TYR A 158 -6.99 -0.91 -0.92
C TYR A 158 -5.96 -1.81 -0.21
N ALA A 159 -5.85 -1.75 1.12
CA ALA A 159 -4.98 -2.65 1.88
C ALA A 159 -5.48 -4.11 1.91
N GLU A 160 -6.80 -4.33 1.97
CA GLU A 160 -7.39 -5.67 1.88
C GLU A 160 -7.21 -6.27 0.47
N GLU A 161 -7.35 -5.46 -0.58
CA GLU A 161 -7.07 -5.84 -1.97
C GLU A 161 -5.58 -6.16 -2.19
N ALA A 162 -4.68 -5.32 -1.68
CA ALA A 162 -3.23 -5.58 -1.72
C ALA A 162 -2.87 -6.91 -1.05
N LEU A 163 -3.44 -7.20 0.10
CA LEU A 163 -3.23 -8.46 0.84
C LEU A 163 -3.75 -9.69 0.07
N LYS A 164 -4.91 -9.58 -0.61
CA LYS A 164 -5.44 -10.65 -1.48
C LYS A 164 -4.55 -10.93 -2.70
N LEU A 165 -3.88 -9.90 -3.22
CA LEU A 165 -2.96 -10.02 -4.36
C LEU A 165 -1.60 -10.59 -3.94
N ASN A 166 -1.09 -10.21 -2.76
CA ASN A 166 0.21 -10.67 -2.26
C ASN A 166 0.27 -10.72 -0.72
N ASP A 167 0.12 -11.92 -0.17
CA ASP A 167 0.34 -12.26 1.26
C ASP A 167 1.82 -12.60 1.58
N GLY A 168 2.68 -12.60 0.57
CA GLY A 168 4.12 -12.87 0.72
C GLY A 168 4.94 -11.63 1.07
N ASP A 169 4.52 -10.44 0.60
CA ASP A 169 5.25 -9.20 0.86
C ASP A 169 4.80 -8.48 2.14
N PHE A 170 5.75 -7.78 2.76
CA PHE A 170 5.54 -7.09 4.01
C PHE A 170 4.67 -5.83 3.89
N ALA A 171 4.69 -5.13 2.74
CA ALA A 171 3.93 -3.87 2.62
C ALA A 171 2.42 -4.10 2.76
N SER A 172 1.87 -5.19 2.20
CA SER A 172 0.51 -5.68 2.47
C SER A 172 0.19 -5.72 3.97
N HIS A 173 0.96 -6.49 4.75
CA HIS A 173 0.70 -6.71 6.16
C HIS A 173 0.89 -5.45 7.01
N LYS A 174 1.89 -4.62 6.68
CA LYS A 174 2.08 -3.31 7.30
C LYS A 174 0.85 -2.43 7.12
N TRP A 175 0.42 -2.20 5.88
CA TRP A 175 -0.70 -1.29 5.62
C TRP A 175 -2.02 -1.86 6.13
N TYR A 176 -2.24 -3.17 5.98
CA TYR A 176 -3.42 -3.85 6.53
C TYR A 176 -3.52 -3.71 8.05
N SER A 177 -2.44 -3.96 8.81
CA SER A 177 -2.47 -3.85 10.28
C SER A 177 -2.71 -2.41 10.77
N ILE A 178 -2.03 -1.42 10.17
CA ILE A 178 -2.20 0.01 10.49
C ILE A 178 -3.64 0.47 10.21
N LEU A 179 -4.20 0.07 9.06
CA LEU A 179 -5.53 0.50 8.63
C LEU A 179 -6.65 -0.26 9.34
N LEU A 180 -6.42 -1.51 9.76
CA LEU A 180 -7.35 -2.25 10.60
C LEU A 180 -7.47 -1.61 11.99
N ASP A 181 -6.36 -1.21 12.64
CA ASP A 181 -6.42 -0.46 13.91
C ASP A 181 -7.10 0.92 13.74
N ALA A 182 -6.79 1.63 12.64
CA ALA A 182 -7.41 2.92 12.35
C ALA A 182 -8.92 2.82 12.09
N LYS A 183 -9.36 1.87 11.24
CA LYS A 183 -10.77 1.62 10.94
C LYS A 183 -11.53 1.15 12.18
N SER A 184 -11.01 0.15 12.90
CA SER A 184 -11.67 -0.37 14.09
C SER A 184 -11.73 0.65 15.24
N SER A 185 -10.79 1.59 15.30
CA SER A 185 -10.88 2.76 16.19
C SER A 185 -12.04 3.72 15.86
N LEU A 186 -12.46 3.79 14.59
CA LEU A 186 -13.65 4.55 14.16
C LEU A 186 -14.94 3.75 14.41
N ASP A 187 -14.92 2.44 14.17
CA ASP A 187 -16.06 1.54 14.45
C ASP A 187 -16.36 1.39 15.96
N GLY A 188 -15.36 1.67 16.82
CA GLY A 188 -15.52 1.83 18.26
C GLY A 188 -14.71 0.84 19.08
N ILE A 189 -14.62 1.10 20.39
CA ILE A 189 -13.71 0.38 21.32
C ILE A 189 -13.92 -1.15 21.29
N LYS A 190 -15.18 -1.61 21.19
CA LYS A 190 -15.50 -3.05 21.14
C LYS A 190 -14.94 -3.72 19.87
N GLU A 191 -15.09 -3.09 18.71
CA GLU A 191 -14.55 -3.61 17.45
C GLU A 191 -13.03 -3.58 17.49
N ARG A 192 -12.43 -2.47 17.93
CA ARG A 192 -10.98 -2.34 18.10
C ARG A 192 -10.39 -3.47 18.94
N VAL A 193 -10.94 -3.74 20.11
CA VAL A 193 -10.47 -4.82 21.00
C VAL A 193 -10.57 -6.20 20.32
N THR A 194 -11.65 -6.45 19.58
CA THR A 194 -11.83 -7.70 18.81
C THR A 194 -10.73 -7.88 17.76
N GLN A 195 -10.32 -6.80 17.09
CA GLN A 195 -9.34 -6.84 16.01
C GLN A 195 -7.86 -6.79 16.45
N LEU A 196 -7.55 -6.49 17.72
CA LEU A 196 -6.17 -6.39 18.22
C LEU A 196 -5.33 -7.65 17.94
N GLU A 197 -5.93 -8.84 18.05
CA GLU A 197 -5.28 -10.12 17.76
C GLU A 197 -4.93 -10.28 16.27
N THR A 198 -5.83 -9.86 15.37
CA THR A 198 -5.61 -9.81 13.92
C THR A 198 -4.49 -8.82 13.56
N VAL A 199 -4.53 -7.60 14.13
CA VAL A 199 -3.50 -6.56 13.95
C VAL A 199 -2.13 -7.11 14.40
N LYS A 200 -2.06 -7.71 15.59
CA LYS A 200 -0.85 -8.34 16.13
C LYS A 200 -0.28 -9.40 15.18
N LYS A 201 -1.12 -10.34 14.70
CA LYS A 201 -0.70 -11.41 13.78
C LYS A 201 0.00 -10.86 12.53
N HIS A 202 -0.53 -9.80 11.92
CA HIS A 202 0.06 -9.19 10.73
C HIS A 202 1.35 -8.42 11.04
N MET A 203 1.41 -7.67 12.14
CA MET A 203 2.63 -6.97 12.57
C MET A 203 3.78 -7.95 12.90
N GLN A 204 3.46 -9.12 13.47
CA GLN A 204 4.41 -10.18 13.75
C GLN A 204 4.97 -10.87 12.49
N ARG A 205 4.48 -10.60 11.28
CA ARG A 205 5.01 -11.22 10.06
C ARG A 205 6.43 -10.75 9.71
N ALA A 206 6.78 -9.50 10.05
CA ALA A 206 8.18 -9.05 10.07
C ALA A 206 8.41 -7.99 11.17
N PRO A 207 8.67 -8.41 12.42
CA PRO A 207 8.81 -7.48 13.56
C PRO A 207 9.91 -6.43 13.34
N ASN A 208 10.98 -6.79 12.63
CA ASN A 208 12.20 -5.98 12.49
C ASN A 208 12.24 -5.09 11.23
N PHE A 209 11.19 -5.04 10.41
CA PHE A 209 11.26 -4.35 9.11
C PHE A 209 11.35 -2.81 9.24
N TYR A 210 10.69 -2.22 10.25
CA TYR A 210 10.76 -0.78 10.51
C TYR A 210 10.52 -0.47 11.98
N SER A 211 11.17 0.58 12.49
CA SER A 211 11.21 0.95 13.92
C SER A 211 9.84 1.07 14.56
N MET A 212 8.90 1.73 13.88
CA MET A 212 7.52 1.91 14.34
C MET A 212 6.74 0.59 14.50
N ASN A 213 7.19 -0.54 13.93
CA ASN A 213 6.54 -1.84 14.17
C ASN A 213 6.66 -2.28 15.64
N HIS A 214 7.84 -2.11 16.25
CA HIS A 214 8.04 -2.40 17.67
C HIS A 214 7.10 -1.57 18.56
N LEU A 215 6.94 -0.28 18.25
CA LEU A 215 6.04 0.62 18.98
C LEU A 215 4.56 0.24 18.80
N MET A 216 4.15 -0.16 17.60
CA MET A 216 2.79 -0.64 17.36
C MET A 216 2.52 -1.97 18.07
N LEU A 217 3.45 -2.94 18.00
CA LEU A 217 3.39 -4.18 18.77
C LEU A 217 3.29 -3.91 20.29
N ALA A 218 4.10 -3.00 20.82
CA ALA A 218 4.07 -2.61 22.23
C ALA A 218 2.69 -2.06 22.65
N LYS A 219 2.13 -1.13 21.86
CA LYS A 219 0.77 -0.57 22.08
C LYS A 219 -0.31 -1.66 21.99
N THR A 220 -0.21 -2.58 21.05
CA THR A 220 -1.16 -3.70 20.91
C THR A 220 -1.06 -4.68 22.07
N TYR A 221 0.15 -5.05 22.53
CA TYR A 221 0.32 -5.86 23.74
C TYR A 221 -0.20 -5.15 25.01
N GLN A 222 0.00 -3.84 25.12
CA GLN A 222 -0.54 -3.04 26.22
C GLN A 222 -2.08 -3.05 26.21
N ALA A 223 -2.70 -2.88 25.04
CA ALA A 223 -4.16 -2.96 24.89
C ALA A 223 -4.70 -4.38 25.15
N LEU A 224 -3.93 -5.42 24.84
CA LEU A 224 -4.20 -6.83 25.19
C LEU A 224 -3.86 -7.20 26.65
N LYS A 225 -3.49 -6.22 27.49
CA LYS A 225 -3.09 -6.40 28.91
C LYS A 225 -1.88 -7.32 29.14
N GLN A 226 -1.05 -7.54 28.13
CA GLN A 226 0.19 -8.34 28.23
C GLN A 226 1.37 -7.43 28.58
N ALA A 227 1.40 -6.95 29.84
CA ALA A 227 2.31 -5.89 30.28
C ALA A 227 3.81 -6.18 30.05
N GLU A 228 4.28 -7.40 30.34
CA GLU A 228 5.69 -7.78 30.15
C GLU A 228 6.14 -7.66 28.68
N LYS A 229 5.36 -8.24 27.75
CA LYS A 229 5.63 -8.13 26.32
C LYS A 229 5.48 -6.69 25.83
N ALA A 230 4.50 -5.95 26.34
CA ALA A 230 4.37 -4.53 26.01
C ALA A 230 5.64 -3.75 26.37
N LYS A 231 6.19 -3.99 27.56
CA LYS A 231 7.42 -3.35 28.05
C LYS A 231 8.67 -3.78 27.26
N GLU A 232 8.77 -5.07 26.91
CA GLU A 232 9.82 -5.62 26.05
C GLU A 232 9.84 -4.90 24.69
N PHE A 233 8.73 -4.92 23.96
CA PHE A 233 8.61 -4.26 22.65
C PHE A 233 8.76 -2.73 22.73
N MET A 234 8.31 -2.09 23.84
CA MET A 234 8.50 -0.66 24.05
C MET A 234 9.98 -0.31 24.30
N THR A 235 10.72 -1.17 24.99
CA THR A 235 12.17 -1.02 25.21
C THR A 235 12.93 -1.19 23.89
N LEU A 236 12.55 -2.18 23.07
CA LEU A 236 13.09 -2.33 21.71
C LEU A 236 12.86 -1.05 20.88
N ALA A 237 11.63 -0.53 20.87
CA ALA A 237 11.29 0.71 20.17
C ALA A 237 12.08 1.95 20.66
N ALA A 238 12.34 2.06 21.97
CA ALA A 238 13.17 3.13 22.54
C ALA A 238 14.67 2.94 22.27
N SER A 239 15.14 1.71 22.05
CA SER A 239 16.54 1.39 21.76
C SER A 239 16.96 1.63 20.30
N VAL A 240 16.00 1.85 19.40
CA VAL A 240 16.20 2.10 17.96
C VAL A 240 17.29 3.14 17.68
N ALA A 241 18.12 2.85 16.67
CA ALA A 241 19.04 3.81 16.06
C ALA A 241 18.26 4.77 15.15
N VAL A 242 18.43 6.07 15.34
CA VAL A 242 17.69 7.09 14.59
C VAL A 242 18.38 7.36 13.26
N LEU A 243 17.78 6.88 12.16
CA LEU A 243 18.28 7.09 10.79
C LEU A 243 17.39 8.06 10.00
N ASN A 244 16.10 8.13 10.35
CA ASN A 244 15.11 9.01 9.73
C ASN A 244 14.15 9.61 10.80
N GLU A 245 13.21 10.45 10.35
CA GLU A 245 12.26 11.13 11.24
C GLU A 245 11.23 10.17 11.87
N ASP A 246 10.86 9.07 11.20
CA ASP A 246 9.97 8.03 11.76
C ASP A 246 10.65 7.28 12.92
N ASP A 247 11.95 7.00 12.81
CA ASP A 247 12.74 6.37 13.89
C ASP A 247 12.83 7.29 15.11
N LYS A 248 13.00 8.60 14.88
CA LYS A 248 13.02 9.63 15.92
C LYS A 248 11.67 9.71 16.63
N GLN A 249 10.57 9.81 15.88
CA GLN A 249 9.21 9.80 16.43
C GLN A 249 8.92 8.52 17.22
N CYS A 250 9.33 7.36 16.68
CA CYS A 250 9.21 6.07 17.35
C CYS A 250 9.90 6.08 18.72
N LYS A 251 11.15 6.54 18.76
CA LYS A 251 11.98 6.59 19.96
C LYS A 251 11.44 7.57 21.00
N GLU A 252 11.02 8.76 20.56
CA GLU A 252 10.42 9.78 21.42
C GLU A 252 9.10 9.29 22.04
N GLU A 253 8.21 8.70 21.25
CA GLU A 253 6.94 8.19 21.76
C GLU A 253 7.14 6.97 22.68
N ALA A 254 8.00 6.01 22.30
CA ALA A 254 8.32 4.85 23.14
C ALA A 254 8.91 5.29 24.50
N THR A 255 9.87 6.23 24.49
CA THR A 255 10.47 6.78 25.73
C THR A 255 9.43 7.51 26.59
N LYS A 256 8.49 8.24 25.96
CA LYS A 256 7.40 8.94 26.65
C LYS A 256 6.38 7.97 27.26
N LEU A 257 6.13 6.82 26.63
CA LEU A 257 5.24 5.78 27.13
C LEU A 257 5.90 4.95 28.25
N LEU A 258 7.19 4.59 28.13
CA LEU A 258 7.94 3.90 29.18
C LEU A 258 7.95 4.66 30.52
N LYS A 259 7.96 6.01 30.49
CA LYS A 259 7.87 6.86 31.69
C LYS A 259 6.48 6.86 32.37
N LYS A 260 5.48 6.19 31.78
CA LYS A 260 4.09 6.11 32.27
C LYS A 260 3.66 4.68 32.64
N MET A 261 4.56 3.70 32.46
CA MET A 261 4.32 2.28 32.76
C MET A 261 4.98 1.89 34.08
#